data_AF-A0A3Q3LJW1-F1
#
_entry.id   AF-A0A3Q3LJW1-F1
#
_cell.length_a   1.000
_cell.length_b   1.000
_cell.length_c   1.000
_cell.angle_alpha   90.00
_cell.angle_beta   90.00
_cell.angle_gamma   90.00
#
_symmetry.space_group_name_H-M   'P 1'
#
loop_
_entity.id
_entity.type
_entity.pdbx_description
1 polymer ?
#
loop_
_entity_poly.entity_id
_entity_poly.type
_entity_poly.pdbx_seq_one_letter_code
_entity_poly.pdbx_strand_id
1 'polypeptide(L)'
;MVWHLLNVTQSSYQAEENHDITLDWTFTTTAHMSLSAVYIYCELLNEDKGPTVFHLHEGVEVPESQDKQFSGRVQFDKDVLREGRVRLHVSRLRTEDSGLYLCDVKTNDGADYNSCHLNVTGKLVQ
;
A
#
# COMPACT_ATOMS: atom_id res chain seq x y z
N MET A 1 -23.16 7.80 8.74
CA MET A 1 -22.17 7.88 7.64
C MET A 1 -20.81 7.90 8.33
N VAL A 2 -20.16 6.75 8.49
CA VAL A 2 -18.93 6.62 9.28
C VAL A 2 -17.75 6.64 8.31
N TRP A 3 -16.92 7.67 8.40
CA TRP A 3 -15.75 7.92 7.55
C TRP A 3 -14.44 7.42 8.20
N HIS A 4 -14.42 6.17 8.69
CA HIS A 4 -13.25 5.62 9.40
C HIS A 4 -13.05 4.14 9.07
N LEU A 5 -12.98 3.82 7.79
CA LEU A 5 -12.72 2.45 7.38
C LEU A 5 -11.23 2.18 7.24
N LEU A 6 -10.35 3.16 6.95
CA LEU A 6 -8.91 2.89 6.76
C LEU A 6 -8.02 3.67 7.76
N ASN A 7 -7.26 2.92 8.56
CA ASN A 7 -6.30 3.44 9.52
C ASN A 7 -4.87 3.05 9.10
N VAL A 8 -3.92 3.96 9.32
CA VAL A 8 -2.49 3.62 9.24
C VAL A 8 -2.03 2.97 10.54
N THR A 9 -1.27 1.89 10.45
CA THR A 9 -0.60 1.32 11.63
C THR A 9 0.56 2.23 12.08
N GLN A 10 1.26 2.80 11.10
CA GLN A 10 2.31 3.78 11.31
C GLN A 10 2.22 4.86 10.24
N SER A 11 2.27 6.13 10.65
CA SER A 11 2.17 7.28 9.75
C SER A 11 3.48 7.65 9.06
N SER A 12 4.63 7.17 9.59
CA SER A 12 5.95 7.48 9.07
C SER A 12 6.92 6.31 9.29
N TYR A 13 7.56 5.87 8.22
CA TYR A 13 8.52 4.77 8.17
C TYR A 13 9.90 5.30 7.78
N GLN A 14 10.95 4.68 8.31
CA GLN A 14 12.34 4.96 7.97
C GLN A 14 13.04 3.66 7.59
N ALA A 15 13.79 3.68 6.49
CA ALA A 15 14.61 2.57 6.06
C ALA A 15 15.86 3.06 5.34
N GLU A 16 16.84 2.17 5.20
CA GLU A 16 18.03 2.42 4.41
C GLU A 16 17.86 1.83 3.01
N GLU A 17 18.53 2.46 2.04
CA GLU A 17 18.64 1.94 0.69
C GLU A 17 19.10 0.47 0.67
N ASN A 18 18.58 -0.31 -0.28
CA ASN A 18 18.79 -1.75 -0.46
C ASN A 18 18.21 -2.67 0.63
N HIS A 19 17.57 -2.13 1.68
CA HIS A 19 16.78 -2.94 2.61
C HIS A 19 15.35 -3.13 2.10
N ASP A 20 14.60 -3.95 2.83
CA ASP A 20 13.20 -4.21 2.59
C ASP A 20 12.38 -3.55 3.71
N ILE A 21 11.14 -3.16 3.39
CA ILE A 21 10.19 -2.64 4.37
C ILE A 21 8.79 -3.19 4.14
N THR A 22 7.97 -3.12 5.18
CA THR A 22 6.54 -3.44 5.11
C THR A 22 5.74 -2.18 5.40
N LEU A 23 4.93 -1.75 4.43
CA LEU A 23 3.94 -0.70 4.62
C LEU A 23 2.60 -1.38 4.92
N ASP A 24 1.93 -0.94 6.00
CA ASP A 24 0.65 -1.54 6.38
C ASP A 24 -0.44 -0.52 6.76
N TRP A 25 -1.65 -0.86 6.31
CA TRP A 25 -2.90 -0.20 6.63
C TRP A 25 -3.87 -1.23 7.19
N THR A 26 -4.76 -0.79 8.06
CA THR A 26 -5.81 -1.61 8.65
C THR A 26 -7.16 -1.03 8.31
N PHE A 27 -8.13 -1.89 8.03
CA PHE A 27 -9.50 -1.49 7.83
C PHE A 27 -10.47 -2.39 8.56
N THR A 28 -11.63 -1.84 8.88
CA THR A 28 -12.66 -2.63 9.57
C THR A 28 -13.29 -3.60 8.60
N THR A 29 -13.24 -4.90 8.93
CA THR A 29 -13.98 -5.93 8.20
C THR A 29 -15.32 -6.21 8.85
N THR A 30 -16.28 -6.66 8.05
CA THR A 30 -17.57 -7.14 8.53
C THR A 30 -17.75 -8.61 8.13
N ALA A 31 -18.65 -9.31 8.83
CA ALA A 31 -18.96 -10.71 8.54
C ALA A 31 -19.54 -10.94 7.13
N HIS A 32 -20.01 -9.86 6.46
CA HIS A 32 -20.60 -9.92 5.12
C HIS A 32 -19.68 -9.37 4.03
N MET A 33 -18.43 -9.03 4.36
CA MET A 33 -17.47 -8.58 3.38
C MET A 33 -17.16 -9.68 2.36
N SER A 34 -17.33 -9.37 1.09
CA SER A 34 -16.89 -10.26 0.01
C SER A 34 -15.54 -9.81 -0.50
N LEU A 35 -14.56 -10.71 -0.50
CA LEU A 35 -13.25 -10.46 -1.12
C LEU A 35 -13.38 -10.13 -2.61
N SER A 36 -14.38 -10.67 -3.30
CA SER A 36 -14.64 -10.38 -4.71
C SER A 36 -15.14 -8.95 -4.96
N ALA A 37 -15.54 -8.23 -3.90
CA ALA A 37 -15.94 -6.82 -3.96
C ALA A 37 -14.83 -5.87 -3.49
N VAL A 38 -13.66 -6.40 -3.12
CA VAL A 38 -12.55 -5.59 -2.61
C VAL A 38 -11.78 -4.99 -3.79
N TYR A 39 -11.62 -3.67 -3.72
CA TYR A 39 -10.75 -2.88 -4.56
C TYR A 39 -9.71 -2.20 -3.69
N ILE A 40 -8.43 -2.32 -4.06
CA ILE A 40 -7.33 -1.64 -3.39
C ILE A 40 -6.50 -0.97 -4.47
N TYR A 41 -6.21 0.31 -4.31
CA TYR A 41 -5.31 1.03 -5.19
C TYR A 41 -4.35 1.86 -4.36
N CYS A 42 -3.06 1.59 -4.51
CA CYS A 42 -2.02 2.30 -3.78
C CYS A 42 -1.05 2.97 -4.74
N GLU A 43 -0.70 4.21 -4.44
CA GLU A 43 0.22 5.03 -5.24
C GLU A 43 1.19 5.79 -4.36
N LEU A 44 2.39 6.05 -4.90
CA LEU A 44 3.32 7.02 -4.36
C LEU A 44 2.90 8.40 -4.90
N LEU A 45 2.41 9.28 -4.03
CA LEU A 45 1.89 10.57 -4.45
C LEU A 45 3.00 11.46 -5.01
N ASN A 46 2.73 12.03 -6.18
CA ASN A 46 3.55 13.02 -6.87
C ASN A 46 2.67 14.22 -7.26
N GLU A 47 3.28 15.36 -7.63
CA GLU A 47 2.54 16.58 -8.00
C GLU A 47 1.60 16.40 -9.22
N ASP A 48 1.94 15.49 -10.14
CA ASP A 48 1.13 15.14 -11.31
C ASP A 48 0.36 13.82 -11.11
N LYS A 49 0.96 12.71 -11.57
CA LYS A 49 0.43 11.36 -11.44
C LYS A 49 1.47 10.49 -10.74
N GLY A 50 1.09 9.95 -9.59
CA GLY A 50 1.92 9.03 -8.83
C GLY A 50 2.12 7.69 -9.55
N PRO A 51 3.30 7.05 -9.42
CA PRO A 51 3.47 5.68 -9.87
C PRO A 51 2.60 4.74 -9.03
N THR A 52 1.86 3.87 -9.72
CA THR A 52 1.05 2.84 -9.07
C THR A 52 1.96 1.84 -8.37
N VAL A 53 1.78 1.69 -7.07
CA VAL A 53 2.55 0.77 -6.21
C VAL A 53 1.89 -0.61 -6.23
N PHE A 54 0.58 -0.65 -6.09
CA PHE A 54 -0.19 -1.88 -6.00
C PHE A 54 -1.66 -1.66 -6.43
N HIS A 55 -2.26 -2.69 -7.03
CA HIS A 55 -3.65 -2.66 -7.44
C HIS A 55 -4.30 -4.04 -7.31
N LEU A 56 -5.42 -4.08 -6.62
CA LEU A 56 -6.33 -5.21 -6.49
C LEU A 56 -7.70 -4.80 -7.03
N HIS A 57 -8.25 -5.56 -7.95
CA HIS A 57 -9.59 -5.35 -8.51
C HIS A 57 -10.41 -6.63 -8.34
N GLU A 58 -11.59 -6.52 -7.73
CA GLU A 58 -12.47 -7.66 -7.43
C GLU A 58 -11.76 -8.82 -6.71
N GLY A 59 -10.85 -8.48 -5.78
CA GLY A 59 -10.08 -9.48 -5.02
C GLY A 59 -8.94 -10.18 -5.78
N VAL A 60 -8.65 -9.70 -7.00
CA VAL A 60 -7.59 -10.23 -7.89
C VAL A 60 -6.55 -9.14 -8.14
N GLU A 61 -5.27 -9.49 -8.05
CA GLU A 61 -4.18 -8.55 -8.35
C GLU A 61 -4.20 -8.17 -9.83
N VAL A 62 -3.84 -6.92 -10.13
CA VAL A 62 -3.72 -6.40 -11.52
C VAL A 62 -2.27 -5.96 -11.76
N PRO A 63 -1.32 -6.90 -11.96
CA PRO A 63 0.10 -6.60 -12.03
C PRO A 63 0.46 -5.65 -13.18
N GLU A 64 -0.31 -5.64 -14.27
CA GLU A 64 -0.07 -4.81 -15.45
C GLU A 64 -0.24 -3.31 -15.17
N SER A 65 -0.94 -2.96 -14.09
CA SER A 65 -1.11 -1.57 -13.66
C SER A 65 0.03 -1.06 -12.80
N GLN A 66 0.88 -1.94 -12.25
CA GLN A 66 2.00 -1.54 -11.40
C GLN A 66 3.05 -0.79 -12.22
N ASP A 67 3.55 0.32 -11.67
CA ASP A 67 4.59 1.10 -12.32
C ASP A 67 5.90 0.28 -12.42
N LYS A 68 6.63 0.45 -13.53
CA LYS A 68 7.89 -0.25 -13.79
C LYS A 68 8.91 -0.04 -12.67
N GLN A 69 8.87 1.09 -11.97
CA GLN A 69 9.77 1.33 -10.85
C GLN A 69 9.56 0.31 -9.71
N PHE A 70 8.34 -0.19 -9.51
CA PHE A 70 7.99 -1.14 -8.44
C PHE A 70 7.93 -2.60 -8.91
N SER A 71 8.06 -2.85 -10.22
CA SER A 71 7.97 -4.19 -10.81
C SER A 71 8.94 -5.18 -10.15
N GLY A 72 8.38 -6.28 -9.64
CA GLY A 72 9.13 -7.33 -8.94
C GLY A 72 9.71 -6.93 -7.58
N ARG A 73 9.32 -5.76 -7.04
CA ARG A 73 9.75 -5.26 -5.73
C ARG A 73 8.64 -5.28 -4.69
N VAL A 74 7.38 -5.12 -5.10
CA VAL A 74 6.21 -5.08 -4.21
C VAL A 74 5.52 -6.44 -4.19
N GLN A 75 5.29 -6.96 -2.99
CA GLN A 75 4.50 -8.17 -2.75
C GLN A 75 3.35 -7.86 -1.79
N PHE A 76 2.17 -8.40 -2.07
CA PHE A 76 0.99 -8.23 -1.25
C PHE A 76 0.72 -9.47 -0.40
N ASP A 77 0.53 -9.29 0.91
CA ASP A 77 0.12 -10.36 1.82
C ASP A 77 -1.40 -10.54 1.77
N LYS A 78 -1.85 -11.44 0.89
CA LYS A 78 -3.26 -11.74 0.68
C LYS A 78 -3.90 -12.47 1.87
N ASP A 79 -3.11 -13.16 2.69
CA ASP A 79 -3.63 -13.98 3.78
C ASP A 79 -4.20 -13.11 4.90
N VAL A 80 -3.58 -11.96 5.16
CA VAL A 80 -4.05 -10.99 6.17
C VAL A 80 -5.16 -10.05 5.67
N LEU A 81 -5.52 -10.10 4.38
CA LEU A 81 -6.58 -9.24 3.84
C LEU A 81 -7.94 -9.50 4.51
N ARG A 82 -8.24 -10.77 4.81
CA ARG A 82 -9.48 -11.18 5.51
C ARG A 82 -9.54 -10.65 6.95
N GLU A 83 -8.38 -10.33 7.52
CA GLU A 83 -8.25 -9.73 8.85
C GLU A 83 -8.36 -8.20 8.79
N GLY A 84 -8.64 -7.63 7.62
CA GLY A 84 -8.74 -6.19 7.44
C GLY A 84 -7.38 -5.52 7.38
N ARG A 85 -6.39 -6.13 6.73
CA ARG A 85 -5.07 -5.54 6.59
C ARG A 85 -4.66 -5.48 5.14
N VAL A 86 -4.18 -4.32 4.72
CA VAL A 86 -3.45 -4.15 3.46
C VAL A 86 -1.98 -4.09 3.84
N ARG A 87 -1.20 -5.10 3.43
CA ARG A 87 0.22 -5.20 3.76
C ARG A 87 1.04 -5.37 2.49
N LEU A 88 1.90 -4.38 2.23
CA LEU A 88 2.76 -4.33 1.06
C LEU A 88 4.23 -4.44 1.51
N HIS A 89 4.88 -5.51 1.08
CA HIS A 89 6.32 -5.69 1.25
C HIS A 89 7.05 -5.08 0.08
N VAL A 90 7.84 -4.04 0.32
CA VAL A 90 8.66 -3.35 -0.68
C VAL A 90 10.11 -3.75 -0.48
N SER A 91 10.66 -4.46 -1.46
CA SER A 91 12.04 -4.95 -1.42
C SER A 91 13.01 -4.09 -2.21
N ARG A 92 14.30 -4.16 -1.87
CA ARG A 92 15.39 -3.44 -2.57
C ARG A 92 15.05 -1.95 -2.71
N LEU A 93 14.84 -1.30 -1.58
CA LEU A 93 14.49 0.11 -1.52
C LEU A 93 15.53 1.00 -2.20
N ARG A 94 15.05 2.06 -2.83
CA ARG A 94 15.83 3.12 -3.46
C ARG A 94 15.50 4.44 -2.80
N THR A 95 16.40 5.41 -2.87
CA THR A 95 16.13 6.76 -2.33
C THR A 95 14.91 7.41 -2.97
N GLU A 96 14.64 7.10 -4.25
CA GLU A 96 13.47 7.57 -5.00
C GLU A 96 12.14 6.95 -4.53
N ASP A 97 12.18 5.89 -3.70
CA ASP A 97 10.97 5.34 -3.09
C ASP A 97 10.48 6.20 -1.91
N SER A 98 11.23 7.22 -1.51
CA SER A 98 10.80 8.14 -0.45
C SER A 98 9.59 8.97 -0.88
N GLY A 99 8.63 9.15 0.02
CA GLY A 99 7.48 10.03 -0.20
C GLY A 99 6.22 9.54 0.50
N LEU A 100 5.08 10.09 0.10
CA LEU A 100 3.78 9.81 0.70
C LEU A 100 3.07 8.71 -0.08
N TYR A 101 2.83 7.57 0.56
CA TYR A 101 2.11 6.43 -0.02
C TYR A 101 0.65 6.53 0.37
N LEU A 102 -0.23 6.74 -0.61
CA LEU A 102 -1.68 6.76 -0.44
C LEU A 102 -2.23 5.39 -0.83
N CYS A 103 -3.14 4.84 -0.03
CA CYS A 103 -3.92 3.67 -0.38
C CYS A 103 -5.41 3.98 -0.26
N ASP A 104 -6.14 3.76 -1.36
CA ASP A 104 -7.59 3.70 -1.41
C ASP A 104 -8.06 2.26 -1.22
N VAL A 105 -9.02 2.05 -0.33
CA VAL A 105 -9.68 0.75 -0.13
C VAL A 105 -11.17 0.92 -0.31
N LYS A 106 -11.77 0.10 -1.18
CA LYS A 106 -13.22 0.02 -1.37
C LYS A 106 -13.68 -1.40 -1.15
N THR A 107 -14.79 -1.53 -0.44
CA THR A 107 -15.46 -2.79 -0.14
C THR A 107 -16.96 -2.61 -0.41
N ASN A 108 -17.75 -3.66 -0.22
CA ASN A 108 -19.21 -3.57 -0.27
C ASN A 108 -19.80 -2.72 0.87
N ASP A 109 -19.03 -2.43 1.93
CA ASP A 109 -19.49 -1.67 3.09
C ASP A 109 -19.10 -0.18 3.03
N GLY A 110 -18.20 0.19 2.11
CA GLY A 110 -17.79 1.58 1.93
C GLY A 110 -16.45 1.73 1.24
N ALA A 111 -15.99 2.97 1.18
CA ALA A 111 -14.70 3.35 0.61
C ALA A 111 -14.02 4.36 1.53
N ASP A 112 -12.70 4.23 1.69
CA ASP A 112 -11.89 5.15 2.47
C ASP A 112 -10.43 5.12 1.99
N TYR A 113 -9.65 6.12 2.38
CA TYR A 113 -8.25 6.24 2.01
C TYR A 113 -7.42 6.77 3.16
N ASN A 114 -6.13 6.43 3.15
CA ASN A 114 -5.20 6.90 4.16
C ASN A 114 -3.77 6.81 3.61
N SER A 115 -2.85 7.53 4.22
CA SER A 115 -1.48 7.64 3.71
C SER A 115 -0.43 7.56 4.80
N CYS A 116 0.72 6.99 4.45
CA CYS A 116 1.89 6.94 5.30
C CYS A 116 3.12 7.47 4.55
N HIS A 117 4.05 8.06 5.28
CA HIS A 117 5.28 8.58 4.70
C HIS A 117 6.39 7.53 4.80
N LEU A 118 7.13 7.29 3.72
CA LEU A 118 8.36 6.51 3.73
C LEU A 118 9.55 7.43 3.50
N ASN A 119 10.56 7.34 4.36
CA ASN A 119 11.84 8.03 4.16
C ASN A 119 12.95 6.99 4.00
N VAL A 120 13.55 6.93 2.81
CA VAL A 120 14.68 6.05 2.50
C VAL A 120 15.97 6.85 2.49
N THR A 121 16.88 6.54 3.39
CA THR A 121 18.20 7.20 3.43
C THR A 121 19.23 6.41 2.63
N GLY A 122 20.03 7.12 1.83
CA GLY A 122 21.16 6.52 1.12
C GLY A 122 22.19 5.94 2.08
N LYS A 123 22.91 4.91 1.62
CA LYS A 123 23.95 4.28 2.43
C LYS A 123 25.09 5.28 2.68
N LEU A 124 25.42 5.56 3.93
CA LEU A 124 26.66 6.26 4.27
C LEU A 124 27.83 5.37 3.87
N VAL A 125 28.58 5.77 2.84
CA VAL A 125 29.87 5.17 2.54
C VAL A 125 30.81 5.60 3.67
N GLN A 126 31.14 4.67 4.57
CA GLN A 126 32.22 4.84 5.55
C GLN A 126 33.58 4.69 4.86
#